data_AF-A0A2X2V849-F1
#
_entry.id   AF-A0A2X2V849-F1
#
_cell.length_a   1.000
_cell.length_b   1.000
_cell.length_c   1.000
_cell.angle_alpha   90.00
_cell.angle_beta   90.00
_cell.angle_gamma   90.00
#
_symmetry.space_group_name_H-M   'P 1'
#
loop_
_entity.id
_entity.type
_entity.pdbx_description
1 polymer ?
#
loop_
_entity_poly.entity_id
_entity_poly.type
_entity_poly.pdbx_seq_one_letter_code
_entity_poly.pdbx_strand_id
1 'polypeptide(L)'
;MKKSLCLTLLLAASCSSLAAQKELTAQQIEKVVNRTVAPLMKEQAIPGMAVAVIYKGYPLYFTLGKADVQRKRAGNAANFV
;
A
#
# COMPACT_ATOMS: atom_id res chain seq x y z
N MET A 1 -50.48 -32.16 -13.68
CA MET A 1 -49.10 -31.90 -13.23
C MET A 1 -49.07 -30.52 -12.58
N LYS A 2 -48.77 -30.41 -11.27
CA LYS A 2 -48.59 -29.10 -10.59
C LYS A 2 -47.94 -29.28 -9.23
N LYS A 3 -46.62 -29.44 -9.23
CA LYS A 3 -45.77 -29.33 -8.04
C LYS A 3 -44.45 -28.76 -8.52
N SER A 4 -43.90 -27.78 -7.78
CA SER A 4 -42.61 -27.13 -8.01
C SER A 4 -42.66 -25.82 -8.82
N LEU A 5 -43.01 -24.73 -8.16
CA LEU A 5 -42.77 -23.36 -8.67
C LEU A 5 -42.27 -22.38 -7.58
N CYS A 6 -41.90 -22.87 -6.38
CA CYS A 6 -41.38 -22.04 -5.28
C CYS A 6 -39.86 -22.19 -5.06
N LEU A 7 -39.18 -23.17 -5.65
CA LEU A 7 -37.78 -23.47 -5.30
C LEU A 7 -36.77 -22.51 -5.96
N THR A 8 -37.17 -21.71 -6.94
CA THR A 8 -36.28 -20.80 -7.67
C THR A 8 -36.09 -19.44 -7.02
N LEU A 9 -36.93 -19.03 -6.05
CA LEU A 9 -36.85 -17.67 -5.49
C LEU A 9 -35.84 -17.51 -4.34
N LEU A 10 -35.46 -18.60 -3.66
CA LEU A 10 -34.60 -18.56 -2.47
C LEU A 10 -33.09 -18.58 -2.77
N LEU A 11 -32.67 -18.85 -4.01
CA LEU A 11 -31.25 -18.99 -4.35
C LEU A 11 -30.54 -17.65 -4.67
N ALA A 12 -31.29 -16.55 -4.78
CA ALA A 12 -30.75 -15.24 -5.13
C ALA A 12 -30.24 -14.42 -3.92
N ALA A 13 -30.40 -14.90 -2.69
CA ALA A 13 -30.01 -14.15 -1.48
C ALA A 13 -28.55 -14.40 -1.02
N SER A 14 -27.84 -15.38 -1.60
CA SER A 14 -26.41 -15.59 -1.32
C SER A 14 -25.51 -14.82 -2.28
N CYS A 15 -25.78 -13.53 -2.47
CA CYS A 15 -24.70 -12.63 -2.87
C CYS A 15 -23.88 -12.37 -1.62
N SER A 16 -22.87 -13.21 -1.38
CA SER A 16 -21.75 -12.85 -0.51
C SER A 16 -21.34 -11.44 -0.91
N SER A 17 -21.62 -10.47 -0.04
CA SER A 17 -20.97 -9.18 -0.10
C SER A 17 -19.50 -9.48 0.15
N LEU A 18 -18.79 -9.78 -0.92
CA LEU A 18 -17.35 -9.63 -0.97
C LEU A 18 -17.17 -8.12 -0.83
N ALA A 19 -17.18 -7.66 0.42
CA ALA A 19 -16.68 -6.35 0.77
C ALA A 19 -15.28 -6.33 0.16
N ALA A 20 -15.14 -5.67 -0.99
CA ALA A 20 -13.89 -5.50 -1.68
C ALA A 20 -12.97 -4.87 -0.65
N GLN A 21 -12.11 -5.68 -0.04
CA GLN A 21 -11.12 -5.22 0.90
C GLN A 21 -10.41 -4.12 0.15
N LYS A 22 -10.56 -2.87 0.61
CA LYS A 22 -10.02 -1.69 -0.07
C LYS A 22 -8.52 -1.90 -0.17
N GLU A 23 -8.10 -2.44 -1.30
CA GLU A 23 -6.73 -2.85 -1.49
C GLU A 23 -5.93 -1.57 -1.62
N LEU A 24 -5.04 -1.34 -0.66
CA LEU A 24 -4.15 -0.20 -0.73
C LEU A 24 -3.27 -0.38 -1.96
N THR A 25 -3.43 0.51 -2.93
CA THR A 25 -2.57 0.53 -4.10
C THR A 25 -1.18 1.00 -3.70
N ALA A 26 -0.15 0.64 -4.46
CA ALA A 26 1.23 1.08 -4.19
C ALA A 26 1.32 2.62 -4.08
N GLN A 27 0.55 3.36 -4.89
CA GLN A 27 0.46 4.82 -4.81
C GLN A 27 -0.17 5.34 -3.52
N GLN A 28 -1.17 4.63 -2.98
CA GLN A 28 -1.76 4.98 -1.69
C GLN A 28 -0.79 4.75 -0.55
N ILE A 29 0.00 3.66 -0.61
CA ILE A 29 1.05 3.36 0.35
C ILE A 29 2.15 4.43 0.27
N GLU A 30 2.60 4.78 -0.92
CA GLU A 30 3.57 5.87 -1.13
C GLU A 30 3.08 7.20 -0.55
N LYS A 31 1.81 7.55 -0.79
CA LYS A 31 1.22 8.79 -0.26
C LYS A 31 1.21 8.81 1.27
N VAL A 32 0.91 7.67 1.90
CA VAL A 32 0.95 7.53 3.35
C VAL A 32 2.40 7.69 3.84
N VAL A 33 3.35 6.95 3.25
CA VAL A 33 4.77 7.02 3.60
C VAL A 33 5.30 8.45 3.48
N ASN A 34 5.04 9.13 2.36
CA ASN A 34 5.47 10.52 2.15
C ASN A 34 4.87 11.47 3.17
N ARG A 35 3.57 11.34 3.48
CA ARG A 35 2.90 12.18 4.47
C ARG A 35 3.47 11.99 5.87
N THR A 36 3.89 10.78 6.22
CA THR A 36 4.43 10.46 7.55
C THR A 36 5.91 10.75 7.67
N VAL A 37 6.70 10.44 6.65
CA VAL A 37 8.17 10.44 6.74
C VAL A 37 8.77 11.79 6.36
N ALA A 38 8.19 12.52 5.39
CA ALA A 38 8.68 13.85 5.00
C ALA A 38 8.72 14.87 6.17
N PRO A 39 7.69 14.99 7.05
CA PRO A 39 7.80 15.90 8.19
C PRO A 39 8.90 15.47 9.16
N LEU A 40 9.05 14.16 9.43
CA LEU A 40 10.11 13.63 10.29
C LEU A 40 11.51 13.92 9.73
N MET A 41 11.69 13.78 8.41
CA MET A 41 12.94 14.15 7.74
C MET A 41 13.29 15.62 7.94
N LYS A 42 12.28 16.49 7.86
CA LYS A 42 12.48 17.94 8.02
C LYS A 42 12.82 18.32 9.45
N GLU A 43 12.10 17.77 10.42
CA GLU A 43 12.30 18.06 11.85
C GLU A 43 13.65 17.56 12.36
N GLN A 44 14.10 16.40 11.87
CA GLN A 44 15.37 15.78 12.28
C GLN A 44 16.53 16.11 11.34
N ALA A 45 16.33 17.03 10.39
CA ALA A 45 17.30 17.42 9.36
C ALA A 45 17.96 16.22 8.64
N ILE A 46 17.19 15.15 8.39
CA ILE A 46 17.68 13.93 7.76
C ILE A 46 17.75 14.16 6.24
N PRO A 47 18.95 14.11 5.62
CA PRO A 47 19.12 14.43 4.20
C PRO A 47 18.53 13.38 3.26
N GLY A 48 18.44 12.12 3.69
CA GLY A 48 17.85 11.03 2.92
C GLY A 48 17.49 9.83 3.78
N MET A 49 16.42 9.13 3.41
CA MET A 49 15.88 7.99 4.15
C MET A 49 15.38 6.91 3.17
N ALA A 50 15.68 5.65 3.46
CA ALA A 50 15.13 4.48 2.79
C ALA A 50 14.06 3.84 3.68
N VAL A 51 12.90 3.50 3.11
CA VAL A 51 11.76 2.93 3.82
C VAL A 51 11.30 1.68 3.07
N ALA A 52 11.19 0.55 3.77
CA ALA A 52 10.58 -0.67 3.24
C ALA A 52 9.23 -0.90 3.92
N VAL A 53 8.17 -1.08 3.14
CA VAL A 53 6.82 -1.40 3.62
C VAL A 53 6.44 -2.78 3.11
N ILE A 54 6.19 -3.72 4.01
CA ILE A 54 5.72 -5.06 3.65
C ILE A 54 4.19 -5.03 3.68
N TYR A 55 3.56 -5.16 2.51
CA TYR A 55 2.10 -5.21 2.38
C TYR A 55 1.67 -6.52 1.71
N LYS A 56 0.81 -7.29 2.38
CA LYS A 56 0.37 -8.63 1.93
C LYS A 56 1.53 -9.56 1.52
N GLY A 57 2.67 -9.48 2.21
CA GLY A 57 3.85 -10.29 1.92
C GLY A 57 4.75 -9.75 0.80
N TYR A 58 4.36 -8.66 0.12
CA TYR A 58 5.18 -8.01 -0.90
C TYR A 58 5.90 -6.79 -0.32
N PRO A 59 7.25 -6.71 -0.41
CA PRO A 59 7.99 -5.54 0.03
C PRO A 59 7.91 -4.43 -1.02
N LEU A 60 7.61 -3.20 -0.57
CA LEU A 60 7.65 -1.97 -1.35
C LEU A 60 8.75 -1.07 -0.79
N TYR A 61 9.68 -0.66 -1.63
CA TYR A 61 10.83 0.14 -1.25
C TYR A 61 10.65 1.59 -1.71
N PHE A 62 10.84 2.52 -0.79
CA PHE A 62 10.73 3.97 -1.02
C PHE A 62 12.02 4.65 -0.61
N THR A 63 12.50 5.58 -1.43
CA THR A 63 13.67 6.40 -1.12
C THR A 63 13.27 7.86 -1.14
N LEU A 64 13.55 8.54 -0.03
CA LEU A 64 13.22 9.94 0.15
C LEU A 64 14.53 10.71 0.33
N GLY A 65 14.67 11.82 -0.38
CA GLY A 65 15.85 12.68 -0.29
C GLY A 65 17.10 12.07 -0.94
N LYS A 66 18.27 12.46 -0.42
CA LYS A 66 19.59 12.17 -1.01
C LYS A 66 20.45 11.43 0.00
N ALA A 67 21.04 10.32 -0.42
CA ALA A 67 22.03 9.61 0.39
C ALA A 67 23.39 10.35 0.40
N ASP A 68 23.69 11.09 -0.67
CA ASP A 68 24.86 11.97 -0.74
C ASP A 68 24.40 13.39 -1.11
N VAL A 69 24.47 14.30 -0.14
CA VAL A 69 24.04 15.69 -0.31
C VAL A 69 25.01 16.47 -1.22
N GLN A 70 26.31 16.17 -1.15
CA GLN A 70 27.34 16.87 -1.92
C GLN A 70 27.32 16.44 -3.39
N ARG A 71 27.16 15.14 -3.66
CA ARG A 71 27.04 14.58 -5.02
C ARG A 71 25.60 14.57 -5.55
N LYS A 72 24.63 15.05 -4.76
CA LYS A 72 23.19 15.03 -5.04
C LYS A 72 22.64 13.64 -5.41
N ARG A 73 23.24 12.57 -4.89
CA ARG A 73 22.88 11.18 -5.24
C ARG A 73 21.66 10.73 -4.42
N ALA A 74 20.62 10.27 -5.10
CA ALA A 74 19.50 9.60 -4.44
C ALA A 74 19.97 8.27 -3.83
N GLY A 75 19.51 7.95 -2.62
CA GLY A 75 19.73 6.63 -2.03
C GLY A 75 18.95 5.56 -2.79
N ASN A 76 19.42 4.31 -2.77
CA ASN A 76 18.68 3.16 -3.28
C ASN A 76 18.26 2.27 -2.10
N ALA A 77 16.96 2.12 -1.88
CA ALA A 77 16.40 1.33 -0.78
C ALA A 77 16.64 -0.17 -0.97
N ALA A 78 16.88 -0.64 -2.20
CA ALA A 78 17.24 -2.04 -2.45
C ALA A 78 18.67 -2.40 -1.99
N ASN A 79 19.52 -1.41 -1.71
CA ASN A 79 20.91 -1.62 -1.27
C ASN A 79 21.08 -1.51 0.26
N PHE A 80 19.98 -1.37 1.01
CA PHE A 80 19.99 -1.22 2.48
C PHE A 80 19.64 -2.51 3.23
N VAL A 81 19.44 -3.62 2.52
CA VAL A 81 19.20 -4.97 3.07
C VAL A 81 20.39 -5.86 2.77
#